data_AF-A0A9N7RI31-F1
#
_entry.id   AF-A0A9N7RI31-F1
#
_cell.length_a   1.000
_cell.length_b   1.000
_cell.length_c   1.000
_cell.angle_alpha   90.00
_cell.angle_beta   90.00
_cell.angle_gamma   90.00
#
_symmetry.space_group_name_H-M   'P 1'
#
loop_
_entity.id
_entity.type
_entity.pdbx_description
1 polymer ?
#
loop_
_entity_poly.entity_id
_entity_poly.type
_entity_poly.pdbx_seq_one_letter_code
_entity_poly.pdbx_strand_id
1 'polypeptide(L)' 'GTRTVDEYEREFTRLGAFVPDLVGTEAKRAHRFTDGLRPAVRHNIVGHGVQTYARTVAIAQEVDASIRREA' A
#
# COMPACT_ATOMS: atom_id res chain seq x y z
N GLY A 1 -6.33 -5.59 -10.29
CA GLY A 1 -5.52 -4.71 -11.15
C GLY A 1 -4.18 -5.34 -11.44
N THR A 2 -3.56 -5.00 -12.57
CA THR A 2 -2.26 -5.54 -13.02
C THR A 2 -1.05 -4.72 -12.52
N ARG A 3 -1.28 -3.50 -12.02
CA ARG A 3 -0.23 -2.62 -11.49
C ARG A 3 0.54 -3.28 -10.34
N THR A 4 1.85 -3.02 -10.33
CA THR A 4 2.73 -3.28 -9.19
C THR A 4 2.34 -2.41 -8.00
N VAL A 5 2.73 -2.82 -6.80
CA VAL A 5 2.61 -1.98 -5.61
C VAL A 5 3.42 -0.70 -5.78
N ASP A 6 4.54 -0.76 -6.49
CA ASP A 6 5.39 0.40 -6.75
C ASP A 6 4.74 1.45 -7.67
N GLU A 7 4.09 1.02 -8.75
CA GLU A 7 3.29 1.90 -9.61
C GLU A 7 2.09 2.47 -8.85
N TYR A 8 1.44 1.64 -8.04
CA TYR A 8 0.33 2.07 -7.20
C TYR A 8 0.77 3.12 -6.15
N GLU A 9 1.91 2.92 -5.48
CA GLU A 9 2.46 3.85 -4.49
C GLU A 9 2.73 5.22 -5.09
N ARG A 10 3.38 5.26 -6.27
CA ARG A 10 3.66 6.52 -6.97
C ARG A 10 2.39 7.28 -7.30
N GLU A 11 1.37 6.58 -7.80
CA GLU A 11 0.08 7.20 -8.12
C GLU A 11 -0.68 7.62 -6.86
N PHE A 12 -0.67 6.80 -5.81
CA PHE A 12 -1.27 7.12 -4.52
C PHE A 12 -0.65 8.38 -3.91
N THR A 13 0.68 8.49 -3.90
CA THR A 13 1.39 9.67 -3.41
C THR A 13 1.08 10.91 -4.26
N ARG A 14 1.04 10.77 -5.59
CA ARG A 14 0.65 11.86 -6.50
C ARG A 14 -0.78 12.35 -6.21
N LEU A 15 -1.73 11.44 -6.05
CA LEU A 15 -3.14 11.78 -5.77
C LEU A 15 -3.32 12.33 -4.36
N GLY A 16 -2.59 11.81 -3.37
CA GLY A 16 -2.63 12.26 -1.98
C GLY A 16 -2.28 13.73 -1.80
N ALA A 17 -1.41 14.28 -2.67
CA ALA A 17 -1.08 15.70 -2.68
C ALA A 17 -2.32 16.61 -2.93
N PHE A 18 -3.37 16.10 -3.58
CA PHE A 18 -4.59 16.85 -3.87
C PHE A 18 -5.68 16.68 -2.79
N VAL A 19 -5.50 15.76 -1.84
CA VAL A 19 -6.48 15.44 -0.81
C VAL A 19 -5.83 15.30 0.58
N PRO A 20 -5.15 16.34 1.08
CA PRO A 20 -4.38 16.27 2.32
C PRO A 20 -5.23 15.82 3.53
N ASP A 21 -6.52 16.14 3.57
CA ASP A 21 -7.40 15.73 4.68
C ASP A 21 -7.59 14.20 4.79
N LEU A 22 -7.48 13.49 3.66
CA LEU A 22 -7.66 12.03 3.58
C LEU A 22 -6.38 11.25 3.96
N VAL A 23 -5.21 11.88 3.83
CA VAL A 23 -3.90 11.25 4.08
C VAL A 23 -3.02 12.04 5.08
N GLY A 24 -3.61 12.99 5.79
CA GLY A 24 -2.88 13.98 6.60
C GLY A 24 -2.22 13.45 7.87
N THR A 25 -2.48 12.19 8.23
CA THR A 25 -1.73 11.50 9.30
C THR A 25 -1.16 10.20 8.76
N GLU A 26 -0.05 9.72 9.33
CA GLU A 26 0.54 8.45 8.95
C GLU A 26 -0.48 7.29 9.01
N ALA A 27 -1.28 7.23 10.08
CA ALA A 27 -2.30 6.20 10.24
C ALA A 27 -3.38 6.27 9.14
N LYS A 28 -3.90 7.47 8.82
CA LYS A 28 -4.88 7.64 7.74
C LYS A 28 -4.28 7.25 6.39
N ARG A 29 -3.04 7.69 6.12
CA ARG A 29 -2.32 7.38 4.88
C ARG A 29 -2.08 5.88 4.73
N ALA A 30 -1.60 5.21 5.78
CA ALA A 30 -1.37 3.76 5.80
C ALA A 30 -2.67 2.98 5.58
N HIS A 31 -3.75 3.38 6.25
CA HIS A 31 -5.06 2.74 6.10
C HIS A 31 -5.58 2.88 4.66
N ARG A 32 -5.61 4.10 4.12
CA ARG A 32 -6.06 4.36 2.74
C ARG A 32 -5.19 3.67 1.69
N PHE A 33 -3.88 3.63 1.90
CA PHE A 33 -2.99 2.88 1.03
C PHE A 33 -3.36 1.39 1.02
N THR A 34 -3.54 0.80 2.20
CA THR A 34 -3.90 -0.62 2.39
C THR A 34 -5.24 -0.96 1.73
N ASP A 35 -6.23 -0.09 1.83
CA ASP A 35 -7.56 -0.30 1.23
C ASP A 35 -7.50 -0.42 -0.30
N GLY A 36 -6.66 0.39 -0.95
CA GLY A 36 -6.49 0.36 -2.40
C GLY A 36 -5.54 -0.72 -2.91
N LEU A 37 -4.87 -1.48 -2.03
CA LEU A 37 -4.09 -2.64 -2.44
C LEU A 37 -4.99 -3.75 -3.00
N ARG A 38 -4.46 -4.47 -4.00
CA ARG A 38 -5.18 -5.65 -4.53
C ARG A 38 -5.31 -6.74 -3.46
N PRO A 39 -6.39 -7.55 -3.48
CA PRO A 39 -6.71 -8.50 -2.41
C PRO A 39 -5.56 -9.44 -2.04
N ALA A 40 -4.82 -9.94 -3.03
CA ALA A 40 -3.70 -10.86 -2.83
C ALA A 40 -2.57 -10.26 -1.97
N VAL A 41 -2.29 -8.95 -2.13
CA VAL A 41 -1.28 -8.26 -1.32
C VAL A 41 -1.87 -7.86 0.03
N ARG A 42 -3.09 -7.30 0.02
CA ARG A 42 -3.77 -6.82 1.24
C ARG A 42 -3.93 -7.90 2.31
N HIS A 43 -4.30 -9.13 1.91
CA HIS A 43 -4.51 -10.24 2.86
C HIS A 43 -3.24 -10.58 3.65
N ASN A 44 -2.06 -10.46 3.04
CA ASN A 44 -0.77 -10.72 3.69
C ASN A 44 -0.39 -9.60 4.66
N ILE A 45 -0.82 -8.35 4.43
CA ILE A 45 -0.43 -7.19 5.25
C ILE A 45 -1.25 -7.07 6.53
N VAL A 46 -2.55 -7.44 6.50
CA VAL A 46 -3.46 -7.28 7.65
C VAL A 46 -2.98 -8.05 8.89
N GLY A 47 -2.23 -9.14 8.71
CA GLY A 47 -1.63 -9.89 9.82
C GLY A 47 -0.46 -9.19 10.54
N HIS A 48 0.13 -8.15 9.97
CA HIS A 48 1.36 -7.54 10.47
C HIS A 48 1.16 -6.34 11.42
N GLY A 49 -0.07 -5.88 11.65
CA GLY A 49 -0.35 -4.79 12.60
C GLY A 49 0.42 -3.49 12.29
N VAL A 50 0.50 -3.13 11.01
CA VAL A 50 1.40 -2.09 10.53
C VAL A 50 0.94 -0.69 10.97
N GLN A 51 1.83 0.06 11.62
CA GLN A 51 1.49 1.35 12.25
C GLN A 51 1.85 2.59 11.42
N THR A 52 2.74 2.45 10.42
CA THR A 52 3.25 3.58 9.63
C THR A 52 3.09 3.35 8.14
N TYR A 53 3.03 4.45 7.38
CA TYR A 53 2.87 4.36 5.92
C TYR A 53 4.10 3.70 5.29
N ALA A 54 5.29 4.12 5.69
CA ALA A 54 6.55 3.58 5.15
C ALA A 54 6.67 2.06 5.35
N ARG A 55 6.32 1.55 6.54
CA ARG A 55 6.37 0.10 6.81
C ARG A 55 5.32 -0.66 6.00
N THR A 56 4.15 -0.05 5.79
CA THR A 56 3.08 -0.65 4.98
C THR A 56 3.52 -0.79 3.52
N VAL A 57 4.15 0.24 2.96
CA VAL A 57 4.71 0.21 1.60
C VAL A 57 5.78 -0.86 1.46
N ALA A 58 6.74 -0.93 2.38
CA ALA A 58 7.83 -1.90 2.31
C ALA A 58 7.34 -3.36 2.31
N ILE A 59 6.43 -3.70 3.23
CA ILE A 59 5.85 -5.05 3.31
C ILE A 59 5.03 -5.33 2.03
N ALA A 60 4.25 -4.37 1.56
CA ALA A 60 3.45 -4.53 0.35
C ALA A 60 4.31 -4.81 -0.89
N GLN A 61 5.44 -4.13 -1.04
CA GLN A 61 6.39 -4.34 -2.14
C GLN A 61 7.03 -5.73 -2.06
N GLU A 62 7.42 -6.19 -0.86
CA GLU A 62 8.00 -7.51 -0.65
C GLU A 62 7.01 -8.63 -1.02
N VAL A 63 5.77 -8.51 -0.53
CA VAL A 63 4.68 -9.45 -0.85
C VAL A 63 4.35 -9.45 -2.33
N ASP A 64 4.25 -8.27 -2.97
CA ASP A 64 4.00 -8.15 -4.41
C ASP A 64 5.08 -8.87 -5.22
N ALA A 65 6.36 -8.70 -4.84
CA ALA A 65 7.47 -9.36 -5.48
C ALA A 65 7.45 -10.88 -5.27
N SER A 66 7.11 -11.37 -4.06
CA SER A 66 6.95 -12.81 -3.80
C SER A 66 5.85 -13.43 -4.65
N ILE A 67 4.65 -12.84 -4.65
CA ILE A 67 3.50 -13.33 -5.45
C ILE A 67 3.85 -13.41 -6.94
N ARG A 68 4.59 -12.43 -7.47
CA ARG A 68 4.97 -12.38 -8.89
C ARG A 68 6.09 -13.36 -9.26
N ARG A 69 6.92 -13.79 -8.31
CA ARG A 69 7.94 -14.82 -8.55
C ARG A 69 7.33 -16.23 -8.59
N GLU A 70 6.18 -16.41 -7.96
CA GLU A 70 5.46 -17.70 -7.87
C GLU A 70 4.41 -17.89 -8.99
N ALA A 71 4.19 -16.87 -9.83
CA ALA A 71 3.23 -16.86 -10.94
C ALA A 71 3.91 -17.09 -12.29
#